data_AF-A0A267SXM6-F1
#
_entry.id   AF-A0A267SXM6-F1
#
_cell.length_a   1.000
_cell.length_b   1.000
_cell.length_c   1.000
_cell.angle_alpha   90.00
_cell.angle_beta   90.00
_cell.angle_gamma   90.00
#
_symmetry.space_group_name_H-M   'P 1'
#
loop_
_entity.id
_entity.type
_entity.pdbx_description
1 polymer ?
#
loop_
_entity_poly.entity_id
_entity_poly.type
_entity_poly.pdbx_seq_one_letter_code
_entity_poly.pdbx_strand_id
1 'polypeptide(L)'
;MTTSDNTNPLSACSLNLGQVTLVATSTGDCDGDGVTNKDEINGIDDNPLTLGDNTNPNDGCSYNKVDQVIGNVSASWKTLDCDKDGNPNETDLNPQVATAVNDVLTAPFGLTSTVSVLSNDDFLPVASTVVTRTGGTASGVAVFAPTTGVLSYTPTVSEPGTTVTVVYQVCNTLVTPQVCANATVTITVPAAPRLSIAKAAPSGSINAFDNFTYTITVSNLGSAATTGTITVKDTLQSGLSFVSSSTATGWSCSSSGQVVTCTRTSSIPSGSNSSFSLTVTALSNGIYQNKAGVYGGGDPVAIDGTTAAQSNITSVSVGQSVVKLTAKVFLRGAYDTNVG
;
A
#
# COMPACT_ATOMS: atom_id res chain seq x y z
N MET A 1 46.33 -9.23 -56.49
CA MET A 1 46.90 -7.92 -56.11
C MET A 1 46.46 -7.67 -54.68
N THR A 2 47.38 -7.74 -53.72
CA THR A 2 47.13 -7.28 -52.35
C THR A 2 47.37 -5.77 -52.37
N THR A 3 46.29 -5.00 -52.35
CA THR A 3 46.34 -3.53 -52.24
C THR A 3 46.99 -3.14 -50.92
N SER A 4 47.80 -2.08 -50.92
CA SER A 4 48.68 -1.70 -49.81
C SER A 4 47.97 -1.20 -48.55
N ASP A 5 46.64 -1.26 -48.52
CA ASP A 5 45.77 -0.71 -47.47
C ASP A 5 44.88 -1.78 -46.79
N ASN A 6 44.98 -3.05 -47.22
CA ASN A 6 44.17 -4.18 -46.75
C ASN A 6 42.65 -4.04 -46.97
N THR A 7 42.20 -3.20 -47.91
CA THR A 7 40.78 -3.13 -48.31
C THR A 7 40.48 -3.98 -49.55
N ASN A 8 39.23 -4.44 -49.71
CA ASN A 8 38.73 -5.16 -50.87
C ASN A 8 37.75 -4.27 -51.65
N PRO A 9 38.10 -3.82 -52.87
CA PRO A 9 37.27 -2.92 -53.66
C PRO A 9 35.93 -3.53 -54.13
N LEU A 10 35.74 -4.85 -53.99
CA LEU A 10 34.48 -5.53 -54.30
C LEU A 10 33.56 -5.70 -53.09
N SER A 11 33.96 -5.21 -51.92
CA SER A 11 33.21 -5.35 -50.66
C SER A 11 33.02 -4.00 -50.02
N ALA A 12 31.78 -3.50 -49.98
CA ALA A 12 31.43 -2.25 -49.31
C ALA A 12 31.80 -2.24 -47.81
N CYS A 13 31.92 -3.41 -47.19
CA CYS A 13 32.31 -3.58 -45.79
C CYS A 13 33.80 -3.82 -45.57
N SER A 14 34.62 -3.70 -46.61
CA SER A 14 36.07 -3.72 -46.46
C SER A 14 36.58 -2.28 -46.38
N LEU A 15 36.35 -1.67 -45.22
CA LEU A 15 36.64 -0.26 -44.96
C LEU A 15 37.92 -0.09 -44.13
N ASN A 16 38.67 0.99 -44.38
CA ASN A 16 39.76 1.45 -43.53
C ASN A 16 39.47 2.88 -43.08
N LEU A 17 38.76 3.02 -41.95
CA LEU A 17 38.27 4.31 -41.44
C LEU A 17 39.40 5.30 -41.15
N GLY A 18 40.60 4.81 -40.78
CA GLY A 18 41.78 5.65 -40.54
C GLY A 18 42.38 6.32 -41.78
N GLN A 19 41.91 5.97 -42.97
CA GLN A 19 42.37 6.55 -44.24
C GLN A 19 41.32 7.47 -44.90
N VAL A 20 40.14 7.62 -44.29
CA VAL A 20 39.09 8.48 -44.84
C VAL A 20 39.52 9.94 -44.74
N THR A 21 39.64 10.58 -45.90
CA THR A 21 40.00 12.01 -46.04
C THR A 21 39.08 12.75 -47.00
N LEU A 22 38.13 12.04 -47.60
CA LEU A 22 37.17 12.55 -48.59
C LEU A 22 35.78 12.02 -48.23
N VAL A 23 34.76 12.74 -48.67
CA VAL A 23 33.35 12.37 -48.50
C VAL A 23 33.11 10.95 -48.98
N ALA A 24 32.60 10.10 -48.09
CA ALA A 24 32.24 8.73 -48.37
C ALA A 24 30.97 8.67 -49.23
N THR A 25 30.94 7.70 -50.15
CA THR A 25 29.81 7.50 -51.09
C THR A 25 29.24 6.09 -51.03
N SER A 26 29.76 5.22 -50.15
CA SER A 26 29.31 3.84 -50.00
C SER A 26 27.91 3.82 -49.38
N THR A 27 26.90 3.40 -50.15
CA THR A 27 25.52 3.26 -49.67
C THR A 27 25.24 1.86 -49.08
N GLY A 28 26.28 1.05 -48.84
CA GLY A 28 26.14 -0.18 -48.06
C GLY A 28 25.85 0.13 -46.59
N ASP A 29 25.39 -0.89 -45.87
CA ASP A 29 25.14 -0.86 -44.42
C ASP A 29 25.76 -2.16 -43.87
N CYS A 30 26.89 -2.01 -43.19
CA CYS A 30 27.81 -3.12 -42.94
C CYS A 30 27.63 -3.80 -41.60
N ASP A 31 27.16 -3.08 -40.59
CA ASP A 31 26.70 -3.63 -39.32
C ASP A 31 25.18 -3.84 -39.26
N GLY A 32 24.46 -3.32 -40.25
CA GLY A 32 23.05 -3.58 -40.45
C GLY A 32 22.17 -2.76 -39.52
N ASP A 33 22.63 -1.61 -39.05
CA ASP A 33 21.88 -0.73 -38.15
C ASP A 33 20.86 0.17 -38.87
N GLY A 34 20.80 0.10 -40.21
CA GLY A 34 19.89 0.87 -41.04
C GLY A 34 20.39 2.28 -41.39
N VAL A 35 21.59 2.66 -40.98
CA VAL A 35 22.34 3.83 -41.47
C VAL A 35 23.33 3.35 -42.54
N THR A 36 23.54 4.16 -43.58
CA THR A 36 24.53 3.77 -44.61
C THR A 36 25.94 4.13 -44.16
N ASN A 37 26.93 3.35 -44.58
CA ASN A 37 28.35 3.63 -44.32
C ASN A 37 28.73 5.07 -44.70
N LYS A 38 28.11 5.65 -45.75
CA LYS A 38 28.30 7.05 -46.16
C LYS A 38 27.82 8.00 -45.06
N ASP A 39 26.63 7.80 -44.53
CA ASP A 39 26.01 8.73 -43.59
C ASP A 39 26.71 8.63 -42.22
N GLU A 40 27.14 7.44 -41.84
CA GLU A 40 27.97 7.24 -40.65
C GLU A 40 29.37 7.85 -40.78
N ILE A 41 30.06 7.61 -41.89
CA ILE A 41 31.42 8.14 -42.11
C ILE A 41 31.40 9.64 -42.27
N ASN A 42 30.35 10.21 -42.87
CA ASN A 42 30.28 11.66 -43.10
C ASN A 42 29.60 12.42 -41.95
N GLY A 43 28.94 11.74 -41.02
CA GLY A 43 28.18 12.40 -39.97
C GLY A 43 26.93 13.12 -40.49
N ILE A 44 26.27 13.84 -39.59
CA ILE A 44 24.99 14.55 -39.83
C ILE A 44 25.22 15.77 -40.76
N ASP A 45 26.45 16.28 -40.82
CA ASP A 45 26.81 17.44 -41.64
C ASP A 45 27.36 17.10 -43.05
N ASP A 46 27.32 15.82 -43.44
CA ASP A 46 27.88 15.29 -44.69
C ASP A 46 29.40 15.59 -44.87
N ASN A 47 30.15 15.81 -43.77
CA ASN A 47 31.59 16.04 -43.78
C ASN A 47 32.37 15.07 -42.87
N PRO A 48 33.16 14.14 -43.44
CA PRO A 48 33.86 13.12 -42.66
C PRO A 48 34.99 13.65 -41.78
N LEU A 49 35.37 14.92 -41.92
CA LEU A 49 36.39 15.54 -41.06
C LEU A 49 35.80 16.10 -39.76
N THR A 50 34.48 16.12 -39.61
CA THR A 50 33.78 16.65 -38.43
C THR A 50 33.57 15.60 -37.34
N LEU A 51 34.66 14.96 -36.89
CA LEU A 51 34.70 13.75 -36.03
C LEU A 51 33.74 13.64 -34.81
N GLY A 52 33.08 14.72 -34.38
CA GLY A 52 32.14 14.71 -33.27
C GLY A 52 30.76 14.12 -33.60
N ASP A 53 30.38 13.98 -34.86
CA ASP A 53 29.08 13.42 -35.28
C ASP A 53 29.20 12.18 -36.18
N ASN A 54 30.41 11.77 -36.56
CA ASN A 54 30.64 10.52 -37.27
C ASN A 54 30.35 9.31 -36.37
N THR A 55 29.92 8.22 -36.99
CA THR A 55 29.74 6.92 -36.33
C THR A 55 30.55 5.83 -37.03
N ASN A 56 30.46 4.58 -36.56
CA ASN A 56 31.32 3.49 -37.01
C ASN A 56 30.54 2.45 -37.82
N PRO A 57 30.78 2.36 -39.14
CA PRO A 57 30.06 1.42 -40.04
C PRO A 57 30.26 -0.07 -39.83
N ASN A 58 30.92 -0.47 -38.75
CA ASN A 58 31.10 -1.87 -38.40
C ASN A 58 30.68 -2.15 -36.95
N ASP A 59 30.00 -1.19 -36.32
CA ASP A 59 29.51 -1.28 -34.95
C ASP A 59 28.08 -0.77 -34.92
N GLY A 60 27.12 -1.69 -35.01
CA GLY A 60 25.70 -1.34 -35.10
C GLY A 60 25.13 -0.65 -33.85
N CYS A 61 25.93 -0.44 -32.81
CA CYS A 61 25.58 0.41 -31.67
C CYS A 61 26.08 1.85 -31.80
N SER A 62 26.89 2.12 -32.83
CA SER A 62 27.44 3.42 -33.17
C SER A 62 26.66 3.98 -34.36
N TYR A 63 25.58 4.71 -34.09
CA TYR A 63 24.77 5.29 -35.15
C TYR A 63 24.06 6.58 -34.73
N ASN A 64 23.80 7.44 -35.70
CA ASN A 64 22.99 8.63 -35.50
C ASN A 64 21.52 8.25 -35.64
N LYS A 65 20.74 8.35 -34.55
CA LYS A 65 19.31 8.00 -34.54
C LYS A 65 18.48 8.75 -35.59
N VAL A 66 18.93 9.94 -36.00
CA VAL A 66 18.25 10.76 -37.04
C VAL A 66 18.42 10.21 -38.45
N ASP A 67 19.50 9.49 -38.71
CA ASP A 67 19.83 8.92 -40.03
C ASP A 67 19.34 7.46 -40.14
N GLN A 68 18.97 6.85 -39.01
CA GLN A 68 18.52 5.48 -38.95
C GLN A 68 17.18 5.27 -39.68
N VAL A 69 17.18 4.32 -40.63
CA VAL A 69 15.96 3.84 -41.27
C VAL A 69 15.57 2.50 -40.66
N ILE A 70 14.64 2.50 -39.70
CA ILE A 70 14.21 1.29 -38.96
C ILE A 70 13.75 0.14 -39.89
N GLY A 71 13.18 0.46 -41.07
CA GLY A 71 12.76 -0.56 -42.04
C GLY A 71 13.92 -1.33 -42.70
N ASN A 72 15.15 -0.83 -42.57
CA ASN A 72 16.34 -1.39 -43.21
C ASN A 72 17.24 -2.15 -42.23
N VAL A 73 16.96 -2.12 -40.93
CA VAL A 73 17.78 -2.80 -39.93
C VAL A 73 17.82 -4.31 -40.15
N SER A 74 19.00 -4.89 -39.96
CA SER A 74 19.24 -6.31 -40.13
C SER A 74 18.70 -7.14 -38.95
N ALA A 75 18.54 -8.44 -39.16
CA ALA A 75 18.25 -9.37 -38.08
C ALA A 75 19.37 -9.43 -37.04
N SER A 76 20.63 -9.18 -37.44
CA SER A 76 21.77 -9.14 -36.51
C SER A 76 21.66 -7.95 -35.56
N TRP A 77 21.39 -6.76 -36.10
CA TRP A 77 21.22 -5.54 -35.31
C TRP A 77 20.08 -5.67 -34.29
N LYS A 78 18.96 -6.25 -34.71
CA LYS A 78 17.81 -6.53 -33.84
C LYS A 78 18.12 -7.36 -32.60
N THR A 79 19.17 -8.19 -32.67
CA THR A 79 19.61 -9.03 -31.55
C THR A 79 20.73 -8.41 -30.71
N LEU A 80 21.26 -7.25 -31.11
CA LEU A 80 22.17 -6.48 -30.27
C LEU A 80 21.40 -5.89 -29.08
N ASP A 81 22.16 -5.53 -28.06
CA ASP A 81 21.72 -4.85 -26.84
C ASP A 81 22.74 -3.72 -26.63
N CYS A 82 22.44 -2.58 -27.26
CA CYS A 82 23.44 -1.57 -27.53
C CYS A 82 23.75 -0.69 -26.32
N ASP A 83 22.79 -0.49 -25.43
CA ASP A 83 22.99 0.17 -24.15
C ASP A 83 23.24 -0.78 -22.98
N LYS A 84 23.11 -2.09 -23.21
CA LYS A 84 23.42 -3.18 -22.29
C LYS A 84 22.47 -3.25 -21.10
N ASP A 85 21.23 -2.82 -21.26
CA ASP A 85 20.18 -2.96 -20.24
C ASP A 85 19.51 -4.35 -20.23
N GLY A 86 19.86 -5.20 -21.21
CA GLY A 86 19.37 -6.57 -21.35
C GLY A 86 18.12 -6.69 -22.24
N ASN A 87 17.60 -5.59 -22.75
CA ASN A 87 16.54 -5.55 -23.76
C ASN A 87 17.18 -5.53 -25.16
N PRO A 88 16.90 -6.51 -26.05
CA PRO A 88 17.42 -6.45 -27.41
C PRO A 88 16.79 -5.31 -28.20
N ASN A 89 17.55 -4.73 -29.13
CA ASN A 89 17.17 -3.61 -29.97
C ASN A 89 15.79 -3.74 -30.68
N GLU A 90 15.32 -4.97 -30.96
CA GLU A 90 13.98 -5.19 -31.54
C GLU A 90 12.81 -4.88 -30.59
N THR A 91 13.00 -5.08 -29.29
CA THR A 91 11.99 -4.86 -28.24
C THR A 91 12.29 -3.65 -27.37
N ASP A 92 13.38 -2.95 -27.68
CA ASP A 92 13.92 -1.80 -26.99
C ASP A 92 13.39 -0.48 -27.57
N LEU A 93 12.91 0.39 -26.68
CA LEU A 93 12.34 1.69 -27.05
C LEU A 93 13.44 2.75 -27.23
N ASN A 94 14.57 2.60 -26.55
CA ASN A 94 15.74 3.47 -26.59
C ASN A 94 17.05 2.68 -26.72
N PRO A 95 17.36 2.08 -27.89
CA PRO A 95 18.49 1.15 -28.04
C PRO A 95 19.90 1.70 -27.72
N GLN A 96 20.05 3.00 -27.44
CA GLN A 96 21.33 3.61 -27.10
C GLN A 96 21.39 4.10 -25.64
N VAL A 97 20.27 4.10 -24.91
CA VAL A 97 20.18 4.70 -23.59
C VAL A 97 19.20 3.96 -22.69
N ALA A 98 19.78 3.21 -21.74
CA ALA A 98 19.04 2.50 -20.72
C ALA A 98 18.18 3.48 -19.90
N THR A 99 16.85 3.30 -19.96
CA THR A 99 15.89 4.25 -19.41
C THR A 99 14.90 3.56 -18.49
N ALA A 100 14.64 4.16 -17.33
CA ALA A 100 13.52 3.81 -16.47
C ALA A 100 12.51 4.96 -16.46
N VAL A 101 11.23 4.62 -16.50
CA VAL A 101 10.13 5.56 -16.64
C VAL A 101 9.29 5.56 -15.37
N ASN A 102 8.87 6.75 -14.94
CA ASN A 102 8.06 6.88 -13.73
C ASN A 102 6.72 6.13 -13.84
N ASP A 103 6.31 5.55 -12.71
CA ASP A 103 5.07 4.79 -12.56
C ASP A 103 4.06 5.51 -11.69
N VAL A 104 2.81 5.06 -11.78
CA VAL A 104 1.73 5.48 -10.89
C VAL A 104 1.04 4.29 -10.24
N LEU A 105 0.71 4.40 -8.96
CA LEU A 105 -0.06 3.42 -8.22
C LEU A 105 -1.12 4.13 -7.38
N THR A 106 -2.34 3.61 -7.35
CA THR A 106 -3.31 3.97 -6.30
C THR A 106 -3.35 2.84 -5.29
N ALA A 107 -3.04 3.16 -4.03
CA ALA A 107 -2.98 2.17 -2.95
C ALA A 107 -3.94 2.54 -1.82
N PRO A 108 -5.13 1.93 -1.74
CA PRO A 108 -6.04 2.12 -0.62
C PRO A 108 -5.44 1.65 0.70
N PHE A 109 -5.71 2.38 1.77
CA PHE A 109 -5.29 2.01 3.12
C PHE A 109 -5.84 0.63 3.54
N GLY A 110 -5.04 -0.15 4.27
CA GLY A 110 -5.42 -1.49 4.76
C GLY A 110 -5.34 -2.60 3.71
N LEU A 111 -5.00 -2.29 2.45
CA LEU A 111 -4.83 -3.25 1.37
C LEU A 111 -3.41 -3.18 0.78
N THR A 112 -2.95 -4.30 0.24
CA THR A 112 -1.74 -4.33 -0.60
C THR A 112 -2.13 -4.12 -2.05
N SER A 113 -1.52 -3.13 -2.70
CA SER A 113 -1.70 -2.84 -4.12
C SER A 113 -0.40 -3.08 -4.87
N THR A 114 -0.48 -3.39 -6.16
CA THR A 114 0.69 -3.77 -6.97
C THR A 114 0.79 -2.99 -8.27
N VAL A 115 2.01 -2.71 -8.71
CA VAL A 115 2.32 -2.17 -10.05
C VAL A 115 3.56 -2.87 -10.60
N SER A 116 3.61 -3.12 -11.91
CA SER A 116 4.77 -3.68 -12.59
C SER A 116 5.63 -2.54 -13.12
N VAL A 117 6.74 -2.23 -12.45
CA VAL A 117 7.58 -1.08 -12.85
C VAL A 117 8.35 -1.38 -14.13
N LEU A 118 8.72 -2.64 -14.37
CA LEU A 118 9.39 -3.05 -15.61
C LEU A 118 8.48 -3.08 -16.85
N SER A 119 7.20 -2.66 -16.76
CA SER A 119 6.27 -2.74 -17.89
C SER A 119 6.47 -1.63 -18.92
N ASN A 120 7.06 -0.51 -18.50
CA ASN A 120 7.36 0.68 -19.27
C ASN A 120 8.82 1.12 -19.14
N ASP A 121 9.64 0.34 -18.44
CA ASP A 121 11.09 0.51 -18.38
C ASP A 121 11.74 -0.23 -19.54
N ASP A 122 12.89 0.29 -19.96
CA ASP A 122 13.75 -0.32 -20.96
C ASP A 122 14.61 -1.41 -20.31
N PHE A 123 13.98 -2.44 -19.73
CA PHE A 123 14.72 -3.51 -19.08
C PHE A 123 13.93 -4.81 -19.20
N LEU A 124 14.56 -5.86 -19.72
CA LEU A 124 13.90 -7.16 -19.85
C LEU A 124 13.69 -7.80 -18.47
N PRO A 125 12.49 -8.29 -18.10
CA PRO A 125 12.22 -8.89 -16.79
C PRO A 125 12.76 -10.33 -16.71
N VAL A 126 14.08 -10.45 -16.56
CA VAL A 126 14.81 -11.71 -16.39
C VAL A 126 15.54 -11.76 -15.05
N ALA A 127 16.08 -12.93 -14.69
CA ALA A 127 16.74 -13.14 -13.40
C ALA A 127 17.95 -12.23 -13.14
N SER A 128 18.58 -11.69 -14.19
CA SER A 128 19.70 -10.75 -14.10
C SER A 128 19.28 -9.29 -13.97
N THR A 129 17.99 -8.99 -14.14
CA THR A 129 17.43 -7.66 -13.94
C THR A 129 17.04 -7.52 -12.49
N VAL A 130 17.67 -6.59 -11.78
CA VAL A 130 17.47 -6.41 -10.35
C VAL A 130 16.86 -5.04 -10.11
N VAL A 131 15.69 -5.02 -9.45
CA VAL A 131 15.02 -3.79 -9.00
C VAL A 131 15.23 -3.60 -7.51
N THR A 132 15.74 -2.44 -7.11
CA THR A 132 16.00 -2.09 -5.72
C THR A 132 15.36 -0.76 -5.36
N ARG A 133 14.84 -0.65 -4.13
CA ARG A 133 14.39 0.63 -3.59
C ARG A 133 15.61 1.45 -3.18
N THR A 134 15.76 2.64 -3.76
CA THR A 134 16.86 3.57 -3.46
C THR A 134 16.41 4.78 -2.65
N GLY A 135 15.11 5.04 -2.55
CA GLY A 135 14.59 6.15 -1.74
C GLY A 135 13.06 6.31 -1.75
N GLY A 136 12.63 7.57 -1.63
CA GLY A 136 11.22 7.98 -1.64
C GLY A 136 10.67 8.38 -0.27
N THR A 137 9.46 8.97 -0.27
CA THR A 137 8.79 9.47 0.95
C THR A 137 7.86 8.45 1.61
N ALA A 138 7.56 7.35 0.92
CA ALA A 138 6.67 6.30 1.40
C ALA A 138 7.18 5.68 2.72
N SER A 139 6.35 5.74 3.75
CA SER A 139 6.58 5.10 5.06
C SER A 139 5.95 3.71 5.14
N GLY A 140 5.10 3.36 4.17
CA GLY A 140 4.52 2.03 4.00
C GLY A 140 5.53 0.93 3.68
N VAL A 141 5.04 -0.30 3.66
CA VAL A 141 5.84 -1.47 3.30
C VAL A 141 5.87 -1.57 1.78
N ALA A 142 7.06 -1.43 1.20
CA ALA A 142 7.33 -1.55 -0.23
C ALA A 142 8.23 -2.76 -0.47
N VAL A 143 7.78 -3.71 -1.29
CA VAL A 143 8.54 -4.92 -1.63
C VAL A 143 8.57 -5.09 -3.14
N PHE A 144 9.77 -5.20 -3.71
CA PHE A 144 9.95 -5.56 -5.11
C PHE A 144 10.11 -7.06 -5.26
N ALA A 145 9.39 -7.64 -6.21
CA ALA A 145 9.67 -8.97 -6.72
C ALA A 145 10.80 -8.86 -7.76
N PRO A 146 12.03 -9.32 -7.45
CA PRO A 146 13.22 -8.98 -8.23
C PRO A 146 13.15 -9.48 -9.67
N THR A 147 12.54 -10.64 -9.92
CA THR A 147 12.49 -11.26 -11.26
C THR A 147 11.34 -10.76 -12.13
N THR A 148 10.32 -10.12 -11.54
CA THR A 148 9.13 -9.67 -12.28
C THR A 148 8.96 -8.15 -12.29
N GLY A 149 9.74 -7.41 -11.49
CA GLY A 149 9.59 -5.97 -11.37
C GLY A 149 8.29 -5.54 -10.68
N VAL A 150 7.56 -6.45 -10.04
CA VAL A 150 6.30 -6.10 -9.38
C VAL A 150 6.62 -5.45 -8.04
N LEU A 151 6.25 -4.18 -7.88
CA LEU A 151 6.19 -3.50 -6.60
C LEU A 151 4.88 -3.86 -5.91
N SER A 152 4.96 -4.39 -4.69
CA SER A 152 3.84 -4.50 -3.74
C SER A 152 3.94 -3.41 -2.69
N TYR A 153 2.86 -2.66 -2.49
CA TYR A 153 2.81 -1.56 -1.52
C TYR A 153 1.61 -1.65 -0.58
N THR A 154 1.86 -1.55 0.73
CA THR A 154 0.84 -1.46 1.77
C THR A 154 1.02 -0.15 2.56
N PRO A 155 0.09 0.81 2.47
CA PRO A 155 0.20 2.10 3.16
C PRO A 155 0.15 1.98 4.68
N THR A 156 0.80 2.91 5.38
CA THR A 156 0.66 3.06 6.85
C THR A 156 -0.57 3.89 7.24
N VAL A 157 -0.89 3.93 8.53
CA VAL A 157 -2.02 4.71 9.09
C VAL A 157 -1.89 6.23 8.90
N SER A 158 -0.70 6.76 8.60
CA SER A 158 -0.43 8.19 8.44
C SER A 158 -0.50 8.69 7.00
N GLU A 159 -0.61 7.79 6.03
CA GLU A 159 -0.61 8.12 4.59
C GLU A 159 -1.99 8.36 3.94
N PRO A 160 -3.16 7.94 4.48
CA PRO A 160 -4.44 8.18 3.83
C PRO A 160 -4.71 9.66 3.56
N GLY A 161 -5.01 10.01 2.31
CA GLY A 161 -5.24 11.39 1.87
C GLY A 161 -3.98 12.11 1.41
N THR A 162 -2.88 11.38 1.18
CA THR A 162 -1.60 11.93 0.73
C THR A 162 -1.12 11.26 -0.55
N THR A 163 -0.08 11.85 -1.15
CA THR A 163 0.70 11.24 -2.22
C THR A 163 2.11 11.00 -1.69
N VAL A 164 2.60 9.77 -1.82
CA VAL A 164 3.95 9.37 -1.41
C VAL A 164 4.71 8.80 -2.60
N THR A 165 6.04 8.67 -2.48
CA THR A 165 6.89 8.15 -3.55
C THR A 165 7.72 6.97 -3.10
N VAL A 166 7.97 6.04 -4.03
CA VAL A 166 9.01 5.02 -3.93
C VAL A 166 9.97 5.28 -5.08
N VAL A 167 11.23 5.61 -4.76
CA VAL A 167 12.28 5.75 -5.78
C VAL A 167 13.00 4.41 -5.89
N TYR A 168 13.16 3.93 -7.12
CA TYR A 168 13.80 2.66 -7.41
C TYR A 168 14.90 2.80 -8.45
N GLN A 169 15.82 1.83 -8.42
CA GLN A 169 16.85 1.62 -9.43
C GLN A 169 16.67 0.22 -9.99
N VAL A 170 16.67 0.13 -11.32
CA VAL A 170 16.75 -1.12 -12.07
C VAL A 170 18.15 -1.25 -12.66
N CYS A 171 18.72 -2.45 -12.63
CA CYS A 171 20.06 -2.73 -13.14
C CYS A 171 20.10 -4.06 -13.92
N ASN A 172 20.81 -4.08 -15.04
CA ASN A 172 21.28 -5.32 -15.68
C ASN A 172 22.61 -5.76 -15.06
N THR A 173 22.59 -6.93 -14.42
CA THR A 173 23.74 -7.47 -13.70
C THR A 173 24.60 -8.46 -14.52
N LEU A 174 24.25 -8.73 -15.78
CA LEU A 174 25.08 -9.57 -16.67
C LEU A 174 26.32 -8.85 -17.19
N VAL A 175 26.35 -7.52 -17.13
CA VAL A 175 27.44 -6.69 -17.66
C VAL A 175 28.26 -6.05 -16.54
N THR A 176 29.54 -5.75 -16.83
CA THR A 176 30.47 -5.14 -15.87
C THR A 176 31.16 -3.93 -16.51
N PRO A 177 30.98 -2.69 -16.00
CA PRO A 177 30.09 -2.33 -14.88
C PRO A 177 28.61 -2.58 -15.23
N GLN A 178 27.78 -2.78 -14.20
CA GLN A 178 26.33 -2.90 -14.39
C GLN A 178 25.75 -1.62 -15.00
N VAL A 179 24.77 -1.79 -15.89
CA VAL A 179 23.99 -0.67 -16.45
C VAL A 179 22.73 -0.53 -15.64
N CYS A 180 22.41 0.71 -15.22
CA CYS A 180 21.30 0.98 -14.34
C CYS A 180 20.59 2.29 -14.69
N ALA A 181 19.29 2.34 -14.46
CA ALA A 181 18.47 3.54 -14.54
C ALA A 181 17.61 3.70 -13.27
N ASN A 182 17.16 4.93 -12.99
CA ASN A 182 16.33 5.24 -11.83
C ASN A 182 14.99 5.83 -12.26
N ALA A 183 13.93 5.47 -11.54
CA ALA A 183 12.61 6.03 -11.72
C ALA A 183 11.85 6.08 -10.39
N THR A 184 10.68 6.69 -10.43
CA THR A 184 9.84 6.93 -9.25
C THR A 184 8.45 6.37 -9.48
N VAL A 185 7.96 5.59 -8.52
CA VAL A 185 6.54 5.27 -8.40
C VAL A 185 5.87 6.36 -7.57
N THR A 186 4.93 7.09 -8.18
CA THR A 186 4.06 8.04 -7.49
C THR A 186 2.82 7.30 -6.97
N ILE A 187 2.68 7.23 -5.66
CA ILE A 187 1.62 6.46 -5.00
C ILE A 187 0.59 7.42 -4.43
N THR A 188 -0.63 7.37 -4.96
CA THR A 188 -1.77 8.07 -4.38
C THR A 188 -2.44 7.16 -3.36
N VAL A 189 -2.56 7.62 -2.11
CA VAL A 189 -3.27 6.90 -1.05
C VAL A 189 -4.58 7.64 -0.80
N PRO A 190 -5.73 7.13 -1.29
CA PRO A 190 -7.02 7.80 -1.10
C PRO A 190 -7.33 8.02 0.39
N ALA A 191 -7.99 9.13 0.69
CA ALA A 191 -8.48 9.38 2.04
C ALA A 191 -9.47 8.27 2.44
N ALA A 192 -9.34 7.78 3.66
CA ALA A 192 -10.16 6.68 4.17
C ALA A 192 -10.60 6.98 5.61
N PRO A 193 -11.81 6.56 6.02
CA PRO A 193 -12.19 6.58 7.42
C PRO A 193 -11.40 5.52 8.20
N ARG A 194 -11.22 5.76 9.49
CA ARG A 194 -10.60 4.81 10.42
C ARG A 194 -11.32 4.91 11.74
N LEU A 195 -12.11 3.91 12.05
CA LEU A 195 -12.91 3.86 13.26
C LEU A 195 -12.05 3.44 14.45
N SER A 196 -12.44 3.96 15.60
CA SER A 196 -11.97 3.53 16.90
C SER A 196 -13.15 3.53 17.85
N ILE A 197 -13.12 2.66 18.85
CA ILE A 197 -14.17 2.54 19.83
C ILE A 197 -13.58 2.72 21.22
N ALA A 198 -14.33 3.36 22.11
CA ALA A 198 -14.07 3.42 23.54
C ALA A 198 -15.35 3.05 24.29
N LYS A 199 -15.18 2.41 25.43
CA LYS A 199 -16.29 1.99 26.29
C LYS A 199 -15.98 2.33 27.74
N ALA A 200 -16.91 3.01 28.40
CA ALA A 200 -16.79 3.43 29.79
C ALA A 200 -17.97 2.91 30.60
N ALA A 201 -17.66 2.28 31.73
CA ALA A 201 -18.63 2.00 32.79
C ALA A 201 -18.84 3.25 33.67
N PRO A 202 -19.93 3.31 34.47
CA PRO A 202 -20.07 4.38 35.45
C PRO A 202 -19.03 4.20 36.57
N SER A 203 -18.65 5.30 37.21
CA SER A 203 -17.73 5.26 38.35
C SER A 203 -18.44 4.76 39.62
N GLY A 204 -17.68 4.08 40.50
CA GLY A 204 -18.18 3.58 41.78
C GLY A 204 -18.68 2.13 41.73
N SER A 205 -19.19 1.66 42.88
CA SER A 205 -19.81 0.35 42.99
C SER A 205 -21.27 0.40 42.56
N ILE A 206 -21.72 -0.66 41.89
CA ILE A 206 -23.10 -0.84 41.45
C ILE A 206 -23.72 -1.92 42.32
N ASN A 207 -24.99 -1.82 42.70
CA ASN A 207 -25.64 -2.91 43.41
C ASN A 207 -26.06 -4.01 42.44
N ALA A 208 -26.05 -5.25 42.91
CA ALA A 208 -26.72 -6.32 42.17
C ALA A 208 -28.20 -5.97 41.99
N PHE A 209 -28.73 -6.33 40.83
CA PHE A 209 -30.08 -6.07 40.34
C PHE A 209 -30.40 -4.60 40.01
N ASP A 210 -29.45 -3.67 40.22
CA ASP A 210 -29.58 -2.31 39.72
C ASP A 210 -29.25 -2.24 38.23
N ASN A 211 -29.93 -1.31 37.57
CA ASN A 211 -29.56 -0.90 36.22
C ASN A 211 -28.37 0.03 36.25
N PHE A 212 -27.47 -0.15 35.31
CA PHE A 212 -26.36 0.75 35.08
C PHE A 212 -26.06 0.90 33.60
N THR A 213 -25.29 1.93 33.28
CA THR A 213 -25.14 2.40 31.90
C THR A 213 -23.70 2.38 31.47
N TYR A 214 -23.41 1.64 30.39
CA TYR A 214 -22.16 1.82 29.65
C TYR A 214 -22.31 2.96 28.63
N THR A 215 -21.31 3.83 28.56
CA THR A 215 -21.15 4.79 27.46
C THR A 215 -20.23 4.19 26.41
N ILE A 216 -20.67 4.15 25.15
CA ILE A 216 -19.87 3.74 24.01
C ILE A 216 -19.64 4.96 23.13
N THR A 217 -18.37 5.21 22.79
CA THR A 217 -17.95 6.29 21.89
C THR A 217 -17.26 5.68 20.68
N VAL A 218 -17.77 6.00 19.49
CA VAL A 218 -17.15 5.65 18.21
C VAL A 218 -16.52 6.91 17.62
N SER A 219 -15.22 6.88 17.37
CA SER A 219 -14.44 7.97 16.83
C SER A 219 -13.97 7.64 15.42
N ASN A 220 -13.96 8.63 14.52
CA ASN A 220 -13.32 8.51 13.22
C ASN A 220 -11.97 9.24 13.25
N LEU A 221 -10.90 8.46 13.33
CA LEU A 221 -9.50 8.90 13.31
C LEU A 221 -8.91 8.94 11.90
N GLY A 222 -9.70 8.60 10.87
CA GLY A 222 -9.25 8.62 9.47
C GLY A 222 -9.33 10.01 8.86
N SER A 223 -8.83 10.13 7.63
CA SER A 223 -8.80 11.39 6.88
C SER A 223 -10.06 11.64 6.03
N ALA A 224 -10.96 10.65 5.92
CA ALA A 224 -12.27 10.80 5.27
C ALA A 224 -13.42 10.55 6.24
N ALA A 225 -14.61 11.06 5.93
CA ALA A 225 -15.83 10.71 6.64
C ALA A 225 -16.21 9.23 6.40
N THR A 226 -16.90 8.62 7.36
CA THR A 226 -17.41 7.25 7.22
C THR A 226 -18.46 7.15 6.11
N THR A 227 -18.49 6.04 5.38
CA THR A 227 -19.48 5.74 4.32
C THR A 227 -20.26 4.47 4.62
N GLY A 228 -21.57 4.46 4.36
CA GLY A 228 -22.42 3.32 4.66
C GLY A 228 -22.66 3.08 6.16
N THR A 229 -23.05 1.86 6.51
CA THR A 229 -23.46 1.51 7.87
C THR A 229 -22.25 1.23 8.77
N ILE A 230 -22.22 1.91 9.91
CA ILE A 230 -21.32 1.60 11.04
C ILE A 230 -22.04 0.61 11.96
N THR A 231 -21.34 -0.45 12.37
CA THR A 231 -21.87 -1.47 13.27
C THR A 231 -20.97 -1.62 14.49
N VAL A 232 -21.57 -1.52 15.67
CA VAL A 232 -20.95 -1.86 16.95
C VAL A 232 -21.54 -3.18 17.44
N LYS A 233 -20.68 -4.12 17.82
CA LYS A 233 -21.07 -5.38 18.44
C LYS A 233 -20.49 -5.44 19.85
N ASP A 234 -21.37 -5.51 20.83
CA ASP A 234 -21.04 -5.60 22.25
C ASP A 234 -21.51 -6.96 22.77
N THR A 235 -20.60 -7.74 23.36
CA THR A 235 -20.94 -9.05 23.93
C THR A 235 -20.93 -8.91 25.44
N LEU A 236 -22.11 -8.78 26.03
CA LEU A 236 -22.29 -8.69 27.46
C LEU A 236 -21.68 -9.93 28.12
N GLN A 237 -20.93 -9.71 29.21
CA GLN A 237 -20.42 -10.81 30.03
C GLN A 237 -21.57 -11.54 30.71
N SER A 238 -21.43 -12.86 30.97
CA SER A 238 -22.39 -13.62 31.75
C SER A 238 -22.66 -12.94 33.10
N GLY A 239 -23.93 -12.90 33.51
CA GLY A 239 -24.38 -12.16 34.70
C GLY A 239 -24.83 -10.73 34.41
N LEU A 240 -24.78 -10.25 33.16
CA LEU A 240 -25.41 -9.01 32.72
C LEU A 240 -26.60 -9.30 31.80
N SER A 241 -27.65 -8.50 31.89
CA SER A 241 -28.77 -8.53 30.92
C SER A 241 -28.97 -7.17 30.26
N PHE A 242 -29.19 -7.16 28.94
CA PHE A 242 -29.56 -5.95 28.21
C PHE A 242 -30.94 -5.43 28.65
N VAL A 243 -31.05 -4.14 28.93
CA VAL A 243 -32.31 -3.48 29.28
C VAL A 243 -32.77 -2.56 28.16
N SER A 244 -31.92 -1.61 27.78
CA SER A 244 -32.25 -0.61 26.76
C SER A 244 -30.99 0.04 26.21
N SER A 245 -31.15 0.78 25.11
CA SER A 245 -30.11 1.62 24.52
C SER A 245 -30.67 3.01 24.25
N SER A 246 -29.83 4.04 24.35
CA SER A 246 -30.22 5.36 23.84
C SER A 246 -30.32 5.32 22.31
N THR A 247 -31.35 5.97 21.75
CA THR A 247 -31.43 6.28 20.31
C THR A 247 -30.73 7.58 19.94
N ALA A 248 -30.04 8.19 20.92
CA ALA A 248 -29.34 9.46 20.76
C ALA A 248 -28.34 9.41 19.62
N THR A 249 -28.22 10.54 18.92
CA THR A 249 -27.33 10.74 17.77
C THR A 249 -27.62 9.83 16.57
N GLY A 250 -28.64 8.98 16.57
CA GLY A 250 -29.02 8.15 15.41
C GLY A 250 -28.50 6.71 15.46
N TRP A 251 -28.16 6.21 16.66
CA TRP A 251 -27.89 4.79 16.86
C TRP A 251 -29.18 4.00 17.07
N SER A 252 -29.23 2.80 16.50
CA SER A 252 -30.30 1.83 16.72
C SER A 252 -29.69 0.51 17.16
N CYS A 253 -30.13 -0.03 18.30
CA CYS A 253 -29.59 -1.27 18.86
C CYS A 253 -30.66 -2.35 18.98
N SER A 254 -30.24 -3.59 18.81
CA SER A 254 -31.01 -4.80 19.11
C SER A 254 -30.15 -5.76 19.92
N SER A 255 -30.78 -6.65 20.68
CA SER A 255 -30.08 -7.69 21.45
C SER A 255 -30.59 -9.08 21.05
N SER A 256 -29.67 -10.04 21.03
CA SER A 256 -29.96 -11.46 20.88
C SER A 256 -29.09 -12.23 21.86
N GLY A 257 -29.70 -12.75 22.92
CA GLY A 257 -28.98 -13.28 24.08
C GLY A 257 -28.06 -12.22 24.70
N GLN A 258 -26.77 -12.55 24.80
CA GLN A 258 -25.74 -11.66 25.36
C GLN A 258 -25.19 -10.65 24.34
N VAL A 259 -25.53 -10.77 23.06
CA VAL A 259 -24.93 -9.95 22.01
C VAL A 259 -25.86 -8.78 21.70
N VAL A 260 -25.36 -7.56 21.92
CA VAL A 260 -26.02 -6.31 21.54
C VAL A 260 -25.37 -5.82 20.25
N THR A 261 -26.18 -5.61 19.22
CA THR A 261 -25.74 -5.07 17.92
C THR A 261 -26.37 -3.70 17.71
N CYS A 262 -25.52 -2.69 17.56
CA CYS A 262 -25.91 -1.31 17.33
C CYS A 262 -25.45 -0.83 15.96
N THR A 263 -26.33 -0.17 15.22
CA THR A 263 -26.03 0.34 13.88
C THR A 263 -26.29 1.83 13.77
N ARG A 264 -25.53 2.49 12.91
CA ARG A 264 -25.68 3.91 12.54
C ARG A 264 -25.42 4.06 11.04
N THR A 265 -26.25 4.84 10.35
CA THR A 265 -26.08 5.15 8.91
C THR A 265 -25.64 6.58 8.64
N SER A 266 -25.85 7.50 9.59
CA SER A 266 -25.36 8.87 9.48
C SER A 266 -23.84 8.91 9.57
N SER A 267 -23.19 9.66 8.69
CA SER A 267 -21.73 9.75 8.65
C SER A 267 -21.14 10.35 9.93
N ILE A 268 -19.92 9.93 10.25
CA ILE A 268 -19.04 10.55 11.25
C ILE A 268 -17.90 11.21 10.46
N PRO A 269 -17.82 12.55 10.44
CA PRO A 269 -16.72 13.27 9.78
C PRO A 269 -15.34 12.88 10.33
N SER A 270 -14.30 13.13 9.54
CA SER A 270 -12.90 12.98 10.00
C SER A 270 -12.67 13.77 11.29
N GLY A 271 -11.95 13.18 12.24
CA GLY A 271 -11.63 13.77 13.54
C GLY A 271 -12.81 13.88 14.53
N SER A 272 -14.01 13.47 14.13
CA SER A 272 -15.22 13.56 14.97
C SER A 272 -15.55 12.23 15.65
N ASN A 273 -16.49 12.26 16.59
CA ASN A 273 -17.01 11.07 17.25
C ASN A 273 -18.53 11.14 17.44
N SER A 274 -19.12 9.99 17.75
CA SER A 274 -20.52 9.84 18.15
C SER A 274 -20.60 8.87 19.31
N SER A 275 -21.45 9.17 20.30
CA SER A 275 -21.63 8.34 21.48
C SER A 275 -23.09 7.96 21.69
N PHE A 276 -23.29 6.78 22.28
CA PHE A 276 -24.59 6.28 22.73
C PHE A 276 -24.40 5.46 24.00
N SER A 277 -25.50 5.16 24.69
CA SER A 277 -25.47 4.42 25.94
C SER A 277 -26.21 3.09 25.85
N LEU A 278 -25.69 2.09 26.57
CA LEU A 278 -26.31 0.78 26.80
C LEU A 278 -26.63 0.64 28.29
N THR A 279 -27.92 0.53 28.62
CA THR A 279 -28.38 0.21 29.97
C THR A 279 -28.48 -1.30 30.12
N VAL A 280 -27.87 -1.82 31.18
CA VAL A 280 -27.85 -3.25 31.51
C VAL A 280 -28.17 -3.44 33.00
N THR A 281 -28.60 -4.64 33.38
CA THR A 281 -28.78 -5.04 34.79
C THR A 281 -27.68 -6.03 35.18
N ALA A 282 -27.11 -5.88 36.38
CA ALA A 282 -26.25 -6.91 36.96
C ALA A 282 -27.11 -7.97 37.67
N LEU A 283 -27.13 -9.21 37.20
CA LEU A 283 -27.94 -10.30 37.78
C LEU A 283 -27.24 -11.03 38.93
N SER A 284 -25.98 -10.69 39.22
CA SER A 284 -25.20 -11.28 40.30
C SER A 284 -24.10 -10.34 40.78
N ASN A 285 -23.53 -10.61 41.95
CA ASN A 285 -22.31 -9.94 42.39
C ASN A 285 -21.13 -10.38 41.52
N GLY A 286 -20.28 -9.46 41.13
CA GLY A 286 -19.10 -9.78 40.34
C GLY A 286 -18.33 -8.58 39.84
N ILE A 287 -17.27 -8.88 39.08
CA ILE A 287 -16.49 -7.94 38.29
C ILE A 287 -16.85 -8.22 36.83
N TYR A 288 -17.28 -7.17 36.13
CA TYR A 288 -17.74 -7.29 34.74
C TYR A 288 -16.76 -6.56 33.82
N GLN A 289 -16.16 -7.34 32.92
CA GLN A 289 -15.28 -6.89 31.84
C GLN A 289 -16.08 -6.94 30.54
N ASN A 290 -16.72 -5.84 30.18
CA ASN A 290 -17.53 -5.82 28.96
C ASN A 290 -16.70 -5.31 27.76
N LYS A 291 -16.83 -5.99 26.61
CA LYS A 291 -16.05 -5.73 25.39
C LYS A 291 -16.97 -5.37 24.23
N ALA A 292 -16.58 -4.34 23.49
CA ALA A 292 -17.26 -3.93 22.26
C ALA A 292 -16.26 -3.73 21.11
N GLY A 293 -16.66 -4.15 19.90
CA GLY A 293 -15.94 -3.91 18.65
C GLY A 293 -16.76 -3.04 17.69
N VAL A 294 -16.09 -2.41 16.72
CA VAL A 294 -16.71 -1.57 15.68
C VAL A 294 -16.19 -1.96 14.30
N TYR A 295 -17.07 -1.98 13.30
CA TYR A 295 -16.73 -2.27 11.92
C TYR A 295 -17.71 -1.59 10.95
N GLY A 296 -17.39 -1.63 9.64
CA GLY A 296 -18.17 -0.97 8.60
C GLY A 296 -17.81 0.51 8.48
N GLY A 297 -18.76 1.33 8.03
CA GLY A 297 -18.52 2.76 7.84
C GLY A 297 -17.44 3.10 6.80
N GLY A 298 -17.10 2.15 5.92
CA GLY A 298 -16.03 2.30 4.93
C GLY A 298 -14.61 2.17 5.51
N ASP A 299 -14.45 1.80 6.78
CA ASP A 299 -13.14 1.51 7.36
C ASP A 299 -12.63 0.17 6.81
N PRO A 300 -11.48 0.15 6.10
CA PRO A 300 -10.92 -1.07 5.52
C PRO A 300 -10.36 -2.04 6.58
N VAL A 301 -10.12 -1.57 7.82
CA VAL A 301 -9.61 -2.40 8.90
C VAL A 301 -10.75 -2.76 9.84
N ALA A 302 -11.21 -4.02 9.80
CA ALA A 302 -12.18 -4.50 10.77
C ALA A 302 -11.52 -4.61 12.16
N ILE A 303 -12.07 -3.90 13.16
CA ILE A 303 -11.70 -4.10 14.57
C ILE A 303 -12.55 -5.25 15.11
N ASP A 304 -12.15 -6.48 14.79
CA ASP A 304 -12.66 -7.66 15.50
C ASP A 304 -12.05 -7.71 16.92
N GLY A 305 -12.68 -8.45 17.83
CA GLY A 305 -12.52 -8.35 19.28
C GLY A 305 -11.12 -8.46 19.92
N THR A 306 -10.03 -8.56 19.15
CA THR A 306 -8.63 -8.59 19.61
C THR A 306 -8.05 -7.20 19.90
N THR A 307 -8.56 -6.12 19.30
CA THR A 307 -8.28 -4.70 19.65
C THR A 307 -9.54 -3.95 20.12
N ALA A 308 -10.53 -4.68 20.62
CA ALA A 308 -11.78 -4.14 21.18
C ALA A 308 -11.55 -3.16 22.35
N ALA A 309 -12.42 -2.15 22.45
CA ALA A 309 -12.53 -1.37 23.67
C ALA A 309 -13.01 -2.27 24.81
N GLN A 310 -12.15 -2.48 25.80
CA GLN A 310 -12.47 -3.18 27.02
C GLN A 310 -12.70 -2.16 28.14
N SER A 311 -13.83 -2.29 28.83
CA SER A 311 -14.13 -1.49 30.02
C SER A 311 -14.30 -2.41 31.22
N ASN A 312 -13.74 -1.99 32.36
CA ASN A 312 -13.73 -2.77 33.58
C ASN A 312 -14.61 -2.13 34.65
N ILE A 313 -15.52 -2.92 35.26
CA ILE A 313 -16.20 -2.55 36.52
C ILE A 313 -15.49 -3.27 37.67
N THR A 314 -14.87 -2.50 38.55
CA THR A 314 -13.98 -3.01 39.61
C THR A 314 -14.70 -3.65 40.81
N SER A 315 -15.99 -3.39 41.03
CA SER A 315 -16.79 -4.11 42.04
C SER A 315 -18.30 -3.84 41.92
N VAL A 316 -19.11 -4.89 41.78
CA VAL A 316 -20.56 -4.87 42.06
C VAL A 316 -20.78 -5.42 43.47
N SER A 317 -21.39 -4.64 44.35
CA SER A 317 -21.61 -4.98 45.77
C SER A 317 -23.07 -4.81 46.13
N VAL A 318 -23.69 -5.78 46.80
CA VAL A 318 -25.04 -5.58 47.36
C VAL A 318 -24.95 -4.51 48.44
N GLY A 319 -25.58 -3.35 48.21
CA GLY A 319 -25.95 -2.46 49.29
C GLY A 319 -26.79 -3.26 50.28
N GLN A 320 -26.20 -3.61 51.43
CA GLN A 320 -26.96 -4.25 52.50
C GLN A 320 -28.08 -3.28 52.84
N SER A 321 -29.32 -3.62 52.48
CA SER A 321 -30.47 -3.11 53.20
C SER A 321 -30.27 -3.60 54.63
N VAL A 322 -29.77 -2.72 55.50
CA VAL A 322 -29.83 -2.94 56.94
C VAL A 322 -31.32 -2.88 57.30
N VAL A 323 -32.02 -3.99 57.11
CA VAL A 323 -33.31 -4.21 57.75
C VAL A 323 -32.96 -4.28 59.22
N LYS A 324 -33.08 -3.15 59.93
CA LYS A 324 -33.18 -3.16 61.40
C LYS A 324 -34.45 -3.92 61.73
N LEU A 325 -34.37 -5.24 61.84
CA LEU A 325 -35.37 -6.02 62.55
C LEU A 325 -35.32 -5.55 64.00
N THR A 326 -36.19 -4.61 64.34
CA THR A 326 -36.46 -4.30 65.74
C THR A 326 -37.31 -5.45 66.27
N ALA A 327 -36.66 -6.45 66.86
CA ALA A 327 -37.36 -7.46 67.64
C ALA A 327 -38.00 -6.77 68.86
N LYS A 328 -39.28 -6.40 68.75
CA LYS A 328 -40.10 -6.06 69.91
C LYS A 328 -40.36 -7.37 70.65
N VAL A 329 -39.56 -7.66 71.67
CA VAL A 329 -39.85 -8.71 72.64
C VAL A 329 -41.15 -8.33 73.34
N PHE A 330 -42.27 -8.96 72.95
CA PHE A 330 -43.49 -8.96 73.74
C PHE A 330 -43.33 -10.02 74.83
N LEU A 331 -42.90 -9.60 76.03
CA LEU A 331 -43.09 -10.41 77.23
C LEU A 331 -44.59 -10.40 77.54
N ARG A 332 -45.32 -11.43 77.07
CA ARG A 332 -46.63 -11.76 77.62
C ARG A 332 -46.40 -12.45 78.95
N GLY A 333 -46.88 -11.83 80.02
CA GLY A 333 -47.04 -12.51 81.31
C GLY A 333 -48.04 -13.65 81.19
N ALA A 334 -47.73 -14.76 81.86
CA ALA A 334 -48.66 -15.75 82.37
C ALA A 334 -48.07 -16.20 83.71
N TYR A 335 -48.64 -15.75 84.82
CA TYR A 335 -49.70 -16.42 85.60
C TYR A 335 -49.17 -17.59 86.44
N ASP A 336 -49.24 -17.35 87.73
CA ASP A 336 -49.04 -18.23 88.88
C ASP A 336 -50.03 -19.40 88.89
N THR A 337 -49.55 -20.62 89.18
CA THR A 337 -50.33 -21.65 89.86
C THR A 337 -49.43 -22.63 90.64
N ASN A 338 -49.75 -22.82 91.94
CA ASN A 338 -49.46 -23.95 92.85
C ASN A 338 -48.16 -23.80 93.68
N VAL A 339 -48.19 -23.50 95.00
CA VAL A 339 -48.90 -24.13 96.14
C VAL A 339 -48.67 -25.65 96.21
N GLY A 340 -47.80 -26.05 97.13
CA GLY A 340 -47.42 -27.43 97.47
C GLY A 340 -46.14 -27.43 98.30
#